data_AF-L9MWC7-F1
#
_entry.id   AF-L9MWC7-F1
#
_cell.length_a   1.000
_cell.length_b   1.000
_cell.length_c   1.000
_cell.angle_alpha   90.00
_cell.angle_beta   90.00
_cell.angle_gamma   90.00
#
_symmetry.space_group_name_H-M   'P 1'
#
loop_
_entity.id
_entity.type
_entity.pdbx_description
1 polymer ?
#
loop_
_entity_poly.entity_id
_entity_poly.type
_entity_poly.pdbx_seq_one_letter_code
_entity_poly.pdbx_strand_id
1 'polypeptide(L)'
;MNIIELLKQQVTTKVLQHDQQFQDEKIGALSAFFPILLTIFKSKPELISTLQQNLNPRLADIFSYRPETVSQFLDLVRGDAPAQDIENTLNHAISPTLSLLADQAGSDNKHEIFDLIKAQWGDIQAALPAWAGGLFSALGLSVGGLGFASNAETVPVAETVIPPVEPVAPAPVEIVTPTPVPPLNSSPVQDEPKKSNWLLPIIALLVIAGLAALLFKQCSSKPAVVGESTTGSSASQAVVDLQAAEFQLSTDAQGKLANCQVQSSSQTLLDQLKGAVASVFGQADQCQITANTAYAGDLPDQNAINQVLTKIKGIPNISLAWMGDQFTIQAPDLAQAQKLADELKGIIPNVNITANQSTANLAASDATANVDTSNSQADQALSNIQVDSANVNDIAAALNLQVINFATGSTGIPDANKAILDKAASLLKQLPDAKLVVKGFTDNVGNAASNKTLSEKRAKSVVAYLVEKGVHSSQLTAEGHGQDNPIADNSTKEGQFKNRRIEFEVVGATTP
;
A
#
# COMPACT_ATOMS: atom_id res chain seq x y z
N MET A 1 -2.07 9.79 -40.91
CA MET A 1 -3.18 9.40 -40.01
C MET A 1 -3.28 10.49 -38.96
N ASN A 2 -4.47 11.02 -38.67
CA ASN A 2 -4.58 12.09 -37.68
C ASN A 2 -4.35 11.53 -36.26
N ILE A 3 -4.07 12.43 -35.31
CA ILE A 3 -3.70 12.02 -33.94
C ILE A 3 -4.83 11.27 -33.21
N ILE A 4 -6.09 11.58 -33.50
CA ILE A 4 -7.24 10.93 -32.89
C ILE A 4 -7.34 9.47 -33.33
N GLU A 5 -7.19 9.18 -34.62
CA GLU A 5 -7.24 7.80 -35.14
C GLU A 5 -6.04 6.98 -34.63
N LEU A 6 -4.86 7.61 -34.48
CA LEU A 6 -3.71 6.97 -33.85
C LEU A 6 -3.97 6.58 -32.39
N LEU A 7 -4.57 7.47 -31.60
CA LEU A 7 -4.94 7.18 -30.22
C LEU A 7 -5.97 6.06 -30.14
N LYS A 8 -7.01 6.11 -30.97
CA LYS A 8 -8.03 5.05 -31.02
C LYS A 8 -7.46 3.69 -31.40
N GLN A 9 -6.46 3.62 -32.28
CA GLN A 9 -5.88 2.36 -32.70
C GLN A 9 -4.80 1.84 -31.75
N GLN A 10 -3.90 2.69 -31.28
CA GLN A 10 -2.74 2.23 -30.52
C GLN A 10 -2.98 2.27 -29.01
N VAL A 11 -3.59 3.34 -28.50
CA VAL A 11 -3.83 3.48 -27.05
C VAL A 11 -4.97 2.57 -26.62
N THR A 12 -6.10 2.55 -27.33
CA THR A 12 -7.22 1.66 -26.99
C THR A 12 -6.79 0.19 -26.98
N THR A 13 -6.08 -0.27 -28.02
CA THR A 13 -5.60 -1.66 -28.07
C THR A 13 -4.64 -1.97 -26.93
N LYS A 14 -3.75 -1.04 -26.58
CA LYS A 14 -2.81 -1.22 -25.46
C LYS A 14 -3.52 -1.27 -24.10
N VAL A 15 -4.51 -0.40 -23.89
CA VAL A 15 -5.26 -0.30 -22.63
C VAL A 15 -6.17 -1.51 -22.42
N LEU A 16 -6.79 -2.02 -23.48
CA LEU A 16 -7.78 -3.09 -23.41
C LEU A 16 -7.23 -4.49 -23.73
N GLN A 17 -5.91 -4.64 -23.92
CA GLN A 17 -5.29 -5.87 -24.44
C GLN A 17 -5.65 -7.15 -23.65
N HIS A 18 -5.83 -7.04 -22.34
CA HIS A 18 -6.15 -8.17 -21.45
C HIS A 18 -7.51 -8.02 -20.75
N ASP A 19 -8.31 -7.05 -21.19
CA ASP A 19 -9.64 -6.80 -20.64
C ASP A 19 -10.68 -7.37 -21.61
N GLN A 20 -11.67 -8.08 -21.09
CA GLN A 20 -12.74 -8.67 -21.91
C GLN A 20 -14.14 -8.23 -21.45
N GLN A 21 -14.22 -7.45 -20.37
CA GLN A 21 -15.49 -7.05 -19.77
C GLN A 21 -15.85 -5.63 -20.21
N PHE A 22 -17.10 -5.40 -20.62
CA PHE A 22 -17.61 -4.10 -21.08
C PHE A 22 -16.76 -3.46 -22.19
N GLN A 23 -16.30 -4.27 -23.16
CA GLN A 23 -15.37 -3.82 -24.19
C GLN A 23 -15.96 -2.69 -25.04
N ASP A 24 -17.23 -2.80 -25.45
CA ASP A 24 -17.88 -1.80 -26.29
C ASP A 24 -18.03 -0.46 -25.54
N GLU A 25 -18.42 -0.50 -24.26
CA GLU A 25 -18.52 0.67 -23.40
C GLU A 25 -17.15 1.31 -23.15
N LYS A 26 -16.11 0.51 -22.88
CA LYS A 26 -14.75 0.98 -22.68
C LYS A 26 -14.16 1.61 -23.94
N ILE A 27 -14.38 1.01 -25.11
CA ILE A 27 -13.98 1.58 -26.41
C ILE A 27 -14.72 2.89 -26.64
N GLY A 28 -16.03 2.94 -26.39
CA GLY A 28 -16.84 4.15 -26.48
C GLY A 28 -16.33 5.28 -25.59
N ALA A 29 -16.03 4.96 -24.33
CA ALA A 29 -15.51 5.90 -23.35
C ALA A 29 -14.13 6.45 -23.76
N LEU A 30 -13.20 5.59 -24.19
CA LEU A 30 -11.88 6.00 -24.68
C LEU A 30 -11.98 6.89 -25.92
N SER A 31 -12.86 6.54 -26.86
CA SER A 31 -13.12 7.32 -28.08
C SER A 31 -13.61 8.74 -27.76
N ALA A 32 -14.50 8.89 -26.77
CA ALA A 32 -14.95 10.20 -26.30
C ALA A 32 -13.87 10.95 -25.50
N PHE A 33 -13.07 10.22 -24.72
CA PHE A 33 -12.08 10.79 -23.81
C PHE A 33 -10.89 11.44 -24.52
N PHE A 34 -10.33 10.82 -25.57
CA PHE A 34 -9.14 11.35 -26.24
C PHE A 34 -9.29 12.80 -26.74
N PRO A 35 -10.30 13.17 -27.55
CA PRO A 35 -10.43 14.55 -28.02
C PRO A 35 -10.67 15.55 -26.87
N ILE A 36 -11.33 15.12 -25.78
CA ILE A 36 -11.51 15.91 -24.56
C ILE A 36 -10.17 16.17 -23.88
N LEU A 37 -9.37 15.13 -23.66
CA LEU A 37 -8.05 15.24 -23.03
C LEU A 37 -7.13 16.19 -23.83
N LEU A 38 -7.08 16.03 -25.15
CA LEU A 38 -6.27 16.88 -26.02
C LEU A 38 -6.74 18.35 -26.00
N THR A 39 -8.06 18.57 -25.90
CA THR A 39 -8.63 19.91 -25.74
C THR A 39 -8.25 20.55 -24.40
N ILE A 40 -8.22 19.75 -23.33
CA ILE A 40 -7.75 20.19 -22.02
C ILE A 40 -6.26 20.54 -22.07
N PHE A 41 -5.42 19.71 -22.71
CA PHE A 41 -3.99 20.01 -22.90
C PHE A 41 -3.75 21.29 -23.70
N LYS A 42 -4.54 21.53 -24.75
CA LYS A 42 -4.48 22.81 -25.47
C LYS A 42 -4.86 24.01 -24.60
N SER A 43 -5.78 23.84 -23.67
CA SER A 43 -6.23 24.92 -22.78
C SER A 43 -5.33 25.10 -21.55
N LYS A 44 -4.69 24.02 -21.08
CA LYS A 44 -3.83 23.93 -19.90
C LYS A 44 -2.57 23.11 -20.25
N PRO A 45 -1.61 23.67 -21.00
CA PRO A 45 -0.42 22.93 -21.46
C PRO A 45 0.49 22.47 -20.31
N GLU A 46 0.46 23.15 -19.15
CA GLU A 46 1.19 22.73 -17.94
C GLU A 46 0.76 21.35 -17.42
N LEU A 47 -0.46 20.93 -17.75
CA LEU A 47 -0.98 19.63 -17.36
C LEU A 47 -0.23 18.49 -18.05
N ILE A 48 0.32 18.71 -19.25
CA ILE A 48 1.11 17.70 -19.98
C ILE A 48 2.32 17.29 -19.13
N SER A 49 3.15 18.25 -18.71
CA SER A 49 4.32 17.96 -17.86
C SER A 49 3.93 17.44 -16.49
N THR A 50 2.83 17.95 -15.92
CA THR A 50 2.34 17.49 -14.62
C THR A 50 1.97 16.00 -14.66
N LEU A 51 1.24 15.57 -15.70
CA LEU A 51 0.83 14.19 -15.85
C LEU A 51 1.96 13.28 -16.32
N GLN A 52 2.91 13.76 -17.14
CA GLN A 52 4.12 12.99 -17.51
C GLN A 52 5.01 12.68 -16.29
N GLN A 53 5.02 13.58 -15.30
CA GLN A 53 5.77 13.38 -14.05
C GLN A 53 4.96 12.61 -13.00
N ASN A 54 3.66 12.41 -13.23
CA ASN A 54 2.82 11.60 -12.36
C ASN A 54 2.90 10.13 -12.78
N LEU A 55 3.27 9.26 -11.84
CA LEU A 55 3.37 7.81 -12.08
C LEU A 55 1.99 7.14 -12.14
N ASN A 56 0.97 7.81 -11.62
CA ASN A 56 -0.42 7.39 -11.63
C ASN A 56 -1.33 8.60 -11.92
N PRO A 57 -1.34 9.08 -13.17
CA PRO A 57 -2.26 10.13 -13.56
C PRO A 57 -3.71 9.62 -13.47
N ARG A 58 -4.58 10.41 -12.85
CA ARG A 58 -5.99 10.11 -12.67
C ARG A 58 -6.86 11.14 -13.38
N LEU A 59 -8.10 10.78 -13.68
CA LEU A 59 -9.11 11.70 -14.19
C LEU A 59 -9.30 12.89 -13.25
N ALA A 60 -9.20 12.68 -11.94
CA ALA A 60 -9.22 13.76 -10.95
C ALA A 60 -8.13 14.82 -11.21
N ASP A 61 -6.93 14.43 -11.64
CA ASP A 61 -5.83 15.36 -11.96
C ASP A 61 -6.18 16.22 -13.19
N ILE A 62 -6.85 15.61 -14.19
CA ILE A 62 -7.31 16.28 -15.41
C ILE A 62 -8.46 17.25 -15.10
N PHE A 63 -9.41 16.82 -14.26
CA PHE A 63 -10.60 17.56 -13.88
C PHE A 63 -10.39 18.48 -12.66
N SER A 64 -9.13 18.77 -12.31
CA SER A 64 -8.77 19.75 -11.26
C SER A 64 -9.38 19.42 -9.89
N TYR A 65 -9.41 18.13 -9.53
CA TYR A 65 -9.93 17.58 -8.26
C TYR A 65 -11.39 17.93 -7.96
N ARG A 66 -12.23 18.07 -8.99
CA ARG A 66 -13.68 18.28 -8.84
C ARG A 66 -14.42 16.94 -8.98
N PRO A 67 -14.77 16.25 -7.87
CA PRO A 67 -15.35 14.91 -7.91
C PRO A 67 -16.70 14.89 -8.65
N GLU A 68 -17.50 15.95 -8.53
CA GLU A 68 -18.77 16.06 -9.24
C GLU A 68 -18.59 16.09 -10.75
N THR A 69 -17.55 16.75 -11.25
CA THR A 69 -17.26 16.80 -12.70
C THR A 69 -16.76 15.47 -13.22
N VAL A 70 -15.98 14.73 -12.41
CA VAL A 70 -15.57 13.35 -12.73
C VAL A 70 -16.82 12.46 -12.83
N SER A 71 -17.71 12.50 -11.82
CA SER A 71 -18.95 11.71 -11.82
C SER A 71 -19.83 12.02 -13.03
N GLN A 72 -20.05 13.31 -13.32
CA GLN A 72 -20.84 13.74 -14.47
C GLN A 72 -20.23 13.26 -15.79
N PHE A 73 -18.91 13.35 -15.93
CA PHE A 73 -18.23 12.85 -17.11
C PHE A 73 -18.38 11.33 -17.25
N LEU A 74 -18.19 10.58 -16.17
CA LEU A 74 -18.36 9.12 -16.18
C LEU A 74 -19.79 8.73 -16.56
N ASP A 75 -20.81 9.41 -16.02
CA ASP A 75 -22.21 9.15 -16.36
C ASP A 75 -22.54 9.40 -17.83
N LEU A 76 -21.81 10.30 -18.50
CA LEU A 76 -21.98 10.57 -19.94
C LEU A 76 -21.36 9.50 -20.84
N VAL A 77 -20.36 8.76 -20.36
CA VAL A 77 -19.54 7.87 -21.21
C VAL A 77 -19.62 6.39 -20.84
N ARG A 78 -20.11 6.06 -19.64
CA ARG A 78 -20.07 4.69 -19.10
C ARG A 78 -20.99 3.68 -19.77
N GLY A 79 -22.08 4.13 -20.40
CA GLY A 79 -23.14 3.22 -20.87
C GLY A 79 -23.65 2.34 -19.72
N ASP A 80 -23.70 1.03 -19.94
CA ASP A 80 -24.16 0.05 -18.95
C ASP A 80 -23.05 -0.42 -17.99
N ALA A 81 -21.79 -0.02 -18.23
CA ALA A 81 -20.67 -0.43 -17.40
C ALA A 81 -20.66 0.28 -16.02
N PRO A 82 -20.09 -0.36 -14.98
CA PRO A 82 -19.83 0.28 -13.70
C PRO A 82 -18.93 1.51 -13.87
N ALA A 83 -19.28 2.61 -13.20
CA ALA A 83 -18.53 3.86 -13.29
C ALA A 83 -17.05 3.68 -12.90
N GLN A 84 -16.77 2.85 -11.90
CA GLN A 84 -15.41 2.54 -11.44
C GLN A 84 -14.58 1.81 -12.51
N ASP A 85 -15.17 0.88 -13.27
CA ASP A 85 -14.46 0.16 -14.33
C ASP A 85 -14.07 1.09 -15.48
N ILE A 86 -14.98 2.02 -15.81
CA ILE A 86 -14.74 3.05 -16.83
C ILE A 86 -13.69 4.05 -16.33
N GLU A 87 -13.80 4.51 -15.08
CA GLU A 87 -12.81 5.42 -14.49
C GLU A 87 -11.41 4.80 -14.50
N ASN A 88 -11.28 3.53 -14.09
CA ASN A 88 -10.02 2.80 -14.14
C ASN A 88 -9.48 2.71 -15.57
N THR A 89 -10.32 2.36 -16.54
CA THR A 89 -9.95 2.27 -17.96
C THR A 89 -9.39 3.61 -18.47
N LEU A 90 -10.09 4.71 -18.17
CA LEU A 90 -9.70 6.04 -18.60
C LEU A 90 -8.42 6.53 -17.89
N ASN A 91 -8.24 6.22 -16.60
CA ASN A 91 -7.00 6.48 -15.86
C ASN A 91 -5.80 5.77 -16.53
N HIS A 92 -5.93 4.48 -16.86
CA HIS A 92 -4.89 3.70 -17.52
C HIS A 92 -4.55 4.21 -18.94
N ALA A 93 -5.46 4.93 -19.59
CA ALA A 93 -5.23 5.48 -20.92
C ALA A 93 -4.40 6.77 -20.95
N ILE A 94 -4.24 7.47 -19.82
CA ILE A 94 -3.58 8.78 -19.80
C ILE A 94 -2.09 8.68 -20.13
N SER A 95 -1.35 7.79 -19.46
CA SER A 95 0.10 7.63 -19.70
C SER A 95 0.42 7.13 -21.11
N PRO A 96 -0.25 6.09 -21.65
CA PRO A 96 -0.08 5.69 -23.05
C PRO A 96 -0.40 6.81 -24.05
N THR A 97 -1.42 7.64 -23.76
CA THR A 97 -1.75 8.81 -24.59
C THR A 97 -0.60 9.82 -24.61
N LEU A 98 -0.04 10.15 -23.46
CA LEU A 98 1.10 11.06 -23.35
C LEU A 98 2.35 10.52 -24.06
N SER A 99 2.62 9.21 -23.94
CA SER A 99 3.72 8.55 -24.64
C SER A 99 3.55 8.65 -26.15
N LEU A 100 2.35 8.33 -26.67
CA LEU A 100 2.09 8.42 -28.11
C LEU A 100 2.22 9.86 -28.61
N LEU A 101 1.72 10.84 -27.86
CA LEU A 101 1.86 12.25 -28.21
C LEU A 101 3.34 12.67 -28.25
N ALA A 102 4.16 12.23 -27.28
CA ALA A 102 5.59 12.50 -27.27
C ALA A 102 6.31 11.87 -28.48
N ASP A 103 5.97 10.62 -28.82
CA ASP A 103 6.53 9.92 -29.98
C ASP A 103 6.17 10.65 -31.29
N GLN A 104 4.92 11.09 -31.43
CA GLN A 104 4.47 11.84 -32.61
C GLN A 104 5.07 13.26 -32.67
N ALA A 105 5.36 13.87 -31.52
CA ALA A 105 6.05 15.15 -31.44
C ALA A 105 7.57 15.02 -31.61
N GLY A 106 8.12 13.80 -31.50
CA GLY A 106 9.56 13.55 -31.50
C GLY A 106 10.27 13.99 -30.21
N SER A 107 9.53 14.35 -29.17
CA SER A 107 10.04 14.82 -27.89
C SER A 107 8.99 14.68 -26.78
N ASP A 108 9.45 14.42 -25.56
CA ASP A 108 8.64 14.49 -24.34
C ASP A 108 8.39 15.93 -23.86
N ASN A 109 8.98 16.92 -24.51
CA ASN A 109 8.82 18.33 -24.17
C ASN A 109 7.37 18.80 -24.37
N LYS A 110 6.77 19.42 -23.34
CA LYS A 110 5.40 19.96 -23.41
C LYS A 110 5.16 20.91 -24.57
N HIS A 111 6.16 21.69 -24.98
CA HIS A 111 6.00 22.67 -26.06
C HIS A 111 5.84 21.98 -27.41
N GLU A 112 6.62 20.93 -27.69
CA GLU A 112 6.54 20.13 -28.92
C GLU A 112 5.20 19.38 -28.99
N ILE A 113 4.78 18.75 -27.87
CA ILE A 113 3.48 18.09 -27.77
C ILE A 113 2.32 19.10 -27.97
N PHE A 114 2.43 20.29 -27.38
CA PHE A 114 1.44 21.34 -27.54
C PHE A 114 1.35 21.84 -28.98
N ASP A 115 2.48 22.00 -29.68
CA ASP A 115 2.51 22.42 -31.07
C ASP A 115 1.96 21.32 -32.00
N LEU A 116 2.20 20.04 -31.72
CA LEU A 116 1.52 18.91 -32.38
C LEU A 116 -0.01 19.01 -32.22
N ILE A 117 -0.50 19.21 -30.99
CA ILE A 117 -1.93 19.34 -30.70
C ILE A 117 -2.53 20.54 -31.46
N LYS A 118 -1.82 21.67 -31.52
CA LYS A 118 -2.26 22.84 -32.30
C LYS A 118 -2.30 22.56 -33.80
N ALA A 119 -1.28 21.88 -34.33
CA ALA A 119 -1.21 21.54 -35.75
C ALA A 119 -2.34 20.60 -36.18
N GLN A 120 -2.83 19.76 -35.27
CA GLN A 120 -3.92 18.80 -35.49
C GLN A 120 -5.28 19.30 -34.96
N TRP A 121 -5.41 20.60 -34.64
CA TRP A 121 -6.59 21.11 -33.93
C TRP A 121 -7.90 20.89 -34.68
N GLY A 122 -7.90 20.98 -36.02
CA GLY A 122 -9.11 20.76 -36.83
C GLY A 122 -9.68 19.34 -36.65
N ASP A 123 -8.82 18.33 -36.68
CA ASP A 123 -9.21 16.93 -36.48
C ASP A 123 -9.69 16.66 -35.04
N ILE A 124 -8.99 17.23 -34.05
CA ILE A 124 -9.35 17.10 -32.63
C ILE A 124 -10.73 17.72 -32.39
N GLN A 125 -10.97 18.91 -32.93
CA GLN A 125 -12.24 19.63 -32.83
C GLN A 125 -13.37 18.85 -33.51
N ALA A 126 -13.13 18.27 -34.69
CA ALA A 126 -14.13 17.47 -35.40
C ALA A 126 -14.49 16.16 -34.66
N ALA A 127 -13.59 15.64 -33.82
CA ALA A 127 -13.80 14.44 -33.04
C ALA A 127 -14.49 14.67 -31.69
N LEU A 128 -14.70 15.92 -31.27
CA LEU A 128 -15.33 16.21 -29.97
C LEU A 128 -16.81 15.79 -29.94
N PRO A 129 -17.27 15.12 -28.87
CA PRO A 129 -18.69 14.89 -28.66
C PRO A 129 -19.48 16.20 -28.57
N ALA A 130 -20.71 16.22 -29.09
CA ALA A 130 -21.56 17.42 -29.06
C ALA A 130 -21.81 17.96 -27.63
N TRP A 131 -21.85 17.06 -26.63
CA TRP A 131 -22.04 17.42 -25.22
C TRP A 131 -20.77 17.95 -24.53
N ALA A 132 -19.59 17.85 -25.14
CA ALA A 132 -18.32 18.21 -24.50
C ALA A 132 -18.23 19.70 -24.12
N GLY A 133 -18.99 20.58 -24.80
CA GLY A 133 -19.05 22.00 -24.46
C GLY A 133 -19.54 22.28 -23.03
N GLY A 134 -20.51 21.50 -22.54
CA GLY A 134 -20.99 21.59 -21.16
C GLY A 134 -19.90 21.23 -20.15
N LEU A 135 -19.15 20.16 -20.43
CA LEU A 135 -18.01 19.73 -19.61
C LEU A 135 -16.91 20.80 -19.53
N PHE A 136 -16.53 21.38 -20.68
CA PHE A 136 -15.52 22.44 -20.69
C PHE A 136 -15.97 23.69 -19.93
N SER A 137 -17.27 24.04 -20.03
CA SER A 137 -17.86 25.14 -19.27
C SER A 137 -17.79 24.85 -17.76
N ALA A 138 -18.12 23.63 -17.32
CA ALA A 138 -18.01 23.22 -15.93
C ALA A 138 -16.56 23.27 -15.40
N LEU A 139 -15.58 23.06 -16.28
CA LEU A 139 -14.14 23.17 -15.96
C LEU A 139 -13.59 24.60 -16.06
N GLY A 140 -14.42 25.58 -16.43
CA GLY A 140 -14.00 26.97 -16.65
C GLY A 140 -13.07 27.12 -17.85
N LEU A 141 -13.15 26.23 -18.84
CA LEU A 141 -12.31 26.24 -20.04
C LEU A 141 -13.05 26.96 -21.18
N SER A 142 -12.49 28.09 -21.64
CA SER A 142 -12.95 28.75 -22.86
C SER A 142 -12.23 28.14 -24.06
N VAL A 143 -12.88 27.21 -24.76
CA VAL A 143 -12.28 26.60 -25.95
C VAL A 143 -12.58 27.50 -27.17
N GLY A 144 -11.69 28.46 -27.43
CA GLY A 144 -11.82 29.38 -28.56
C GLY A 144 -11.92 28.63 -29.89
N GLY A 145 -12.95 28.94 -30.68
CA GLY A 145 -13.22 28.31 -31.98
C GLY A 145 -14.31 27.23 -31.97
N LEU A 146 -14.82 26.83 -30.81
CA LEU A 146 -16.01 26.00 -30.70
C LEU A 146 -17.24 26.91 -30.70
N GLY A 147 -17.78 27.18 -31.89
CA GLY A 147 -19.13 27.69 -32.04
C GLY A 147 -20.12 26.63 -31.62
N PHE A 148 -20.27 26.40 -30.32
CA PHE A 148 -21.41 25.64 -29.79
C PHE A 148 -22.64 26.53 -30.01
N ALA A 149 -23.28 26.40 -31.16
CA ALA A 149 -24.66 26.86 -31.30
C ALA A 149 -25.46 26.16 -30.21
N SER A 150 -26.14 26.93 -29.35
CA SER A 150 -27.09 26.37 -28.40
C SER A 150 -28.31 25.87 -29.18
N ASN A 151 -28.16 24.77 -29.91
CA ASN A 151 -29.32 24.01 -30.36
C ASN A 151 -29.72 23.13 -29.19
N ALA A 152 -30.57 23.69 -28.34
CA ALA A 152 -31.50 22.90 -27.55
C ALA A 152 -32.46 22.21 -28.54
N GLU A 153 -31.99 21.15 -29.18
CA GLU A 153 -32.84 20.28 -29.97
C GLU A 153 -33.52 19.32 -28.99
N THR A 154 -34.74 19.71 -28.63
CA THR A 154 -35.65 18.95 -27.79
C THR A 154 -35.92 17.59 -28.44
N VAL A 155 -35.43 16.52 -27.81
CA VAL A 155 -35.96 15.17 -28.04
C VAL A 155 -37.43 15.18 -27.59
N PRO A 156 -38.39 14.69 -28.39
CA PRO A 156 -39.80 14.75 -28.04
C PRO A 156 -40.07 13.75 -26.92
N VAL A 157 -40.45 14.27 -25.75
CA VAL A 157 -41.05 13.45 -24.68
C VAL A 157 -42.49 13.15 -25.09
N ALA A 158 -42.84 11.87 -25.14
CA ALA A 158 -44.19 11.42 -25.41
C ALA A 158 -45.17 12.04 -24.40
N GLU A 159 -46.12 12.82 -24.93
CA GLU A 159 -47.14 13.56 -24.21
C GLU A 159 -48.16 12.57 -23.61
N THR A 160 -48.06 12.30 -22.31
CA THR A 160 -49.16 11.67 -21.58
C THR A 160 -50.00 12.77 -20.97
N VAL A 161 -51.18 12.97 -21.56
CA VAL A 161 -52.19 13.96 -21.18
C VAL A 161 -52.65 13.71 -19.74
N ILE A 162 -52.40 14.67 -18.85
CA ILE A 162 -53.06 14.76 -17.54
C ILE A 162 -54.01 15.97 -17.60
N PRO A 163 -55.31 15.81 -17.28
CA PRO A 163 -56.31 16.88 -17.38
C PRO A 163 -56.10 18.00 -16.34
N PRO A 164 -56.68 19.20 -16.57
CA PRO A 164 -56.35 20.40 -15.82
C PRO A 164 -56.94 20.34 -14.40
N VAL A 165 -56.09 20.62 -13.41
CA VAL A 165 -56.51 20.87 -12.03
C VAL A 165 -56.86 22.36 -11.91
N GLU A 166 -58.08 22.63 -11.43
CA GLU A 166 -58.60 23.97 -11.14
C GLU A 166 -57.76 24.73 -10.10
N PRO A 167 -57.74 26.08 -10.15
CA PRO A 167 -56.93 26.88 -9.25
C PRO A 167 -57.56 26.93 -7.85
N VAL A 168 -56.92 26.28 -6.87
CA VAL A 168 -57.25 26.45 -5.45
C VAL A 168 -56.56 27.70 -4.92
N ALA A 169 -57.36 28.60 -4.35
CA ALA A 169 -56.96 29.86 -3.74
C ALA A 169 -55.94 29.67 -2.58
N PRO A 170 -55.06 30.66 -2.31
CA PRO A 170 -54.07 30.55 -1.25
C PRO A 170 -54.74 30.61 0.14
N ALA A 171 -54.46 29.59 0.96
CA ALA A 171 -54.77 29.60 2.39
C ALA A 171 -53.82 30.53 3.17
N PRO A 172 -54.21 31.02 4.36
CA PRO A 172 -53.49 32.09 5.06
C PRO A 172 -52.17 31.60 5.65
N VAL A 173 -51.15 32.45 5.61
CA VAL A 173 -49.86 32.27 6.25
C VAL A 173 -50.02 32.34 7.77
N GLU A 174 -49.81 31.23 8.46
CA GLU A 174 -49.68 31.19 9.92
C GLU A 174 -48.25 31.58 10.32
N ILE A 175 -48.14 32.68 11.07
CA ILE A 175 -46.90 33.18 11.65
C ILE A 175 -46.53 32.28 12.84
N VAL A 176 -45.52 31.44 12.68
CA VAL A 176 -44.93 30.69 13.80
C VAL A 176 -44.01 31.62 14.58
N THR A 177 -44.46 32.01 15.77
CA THR A 177 -43.64 32.71 16.77
C THR A 177 -42.66 31.72 17.44
N PRO A 178 -41.45 32.16 17.83
CA PRO A 178 -40.50 31.28 18.52
C PRO A 178 -40.93 31.06 19.96
N THR A 179 -40.97 29.80 20.38
CA THR A 179 -41.20 29.39 21.77
C THR A 179 -39.99 29.75 22.66
N PRO A 180 -40.21 30.17 23.92
CA PRO A 180 -39.15 30.56 24.83
C PRO A 180 -38.43 29.34 25.44
N VAL A 181 -37.10 29.44 25.49
CA VAL A 181 -36.19 28.49 26.16
C VAL A 181 -36.42 28.56 27.67
N PRO A 182 -36.59 27.43 28.39
CA PRO A 182 -36.66 27.43 29.85
C PRO A 182 -35.25 27.62 30.47
N PRO A 183 -35.13 28.31 31.62
CA PRO A 183 -33.84 28.68 32.18
C PRO A 183 -33.13 27.48 32.82
N LEU A 184 -31.80 27.49 32.72
CA LEU A 184 -30.89 26.61 33.48
C LEU A 184 -31.10 26.80 34.98
N ASN A 185 -31.65 25.76 35.62
CA ASN A 185 -31.67 25.65 37.07
C ASN A 185 -30.27 25.24 37.56
N SER A 186 -29.54 26.22 38.10
CA SER A 186 -28.40 26.03 38.99
C SER A 186 -28.89 25.89 40.42
N SER A 187 -28.58 24.77 41.10
CA SER A 187 -28.50 24.62 42.56
C SER A 187 -28.18 23.15 42.92
N PRO A 188 -27.65 22.85 44.11
CA PRO A 188 -26.42 23.36 44.70
C PRO A 188 -25.48 22.21 45.10
N VAL A 189 -24.21 22.55 45.35
CA VAL A 189 -23.24 21.70 46.04
C VAL A 189 -23.79 21.35 47.43
N GLN A 190 -23.93 20.05 47.72
CA GLN A 190 -24.04 19.55 49.09
C GLN A 190 -22.86 18.63 49.39
N ASP A 191 -22.17 19.02 50.47
CA ASP A 191 -21.15 18.27 51.19
C ASP A 191 -21.69 16.92 51.68
N GLU A 192 -20.85 15.88 51.58
CA GLU A 192 -20.96 14.64 52.37
C GLU A 192 -19.53 14.13 52.70
N PRO A 193 -19.35 13.41 53.82
CA PRO A 193 -18.24 13.63 54.73
C PRO A 193 -17.02 12.71 54.52
N LYS A 194 -15.86 13.25 54.95
CA LYS A 194 -14.60 12.54 55.21
C LYS A 194 -14.84 11.27 56.04
N LYS A 195 -14.54 10.09 55.50
CA LYS A 195 -14.36 8.85 56.27
C LYS A 195 -12.95 8.30 56.06
N SER A 196 -12.22 8.24 57.17
CA SER A 196 -10.86 7.74 57.30
C SER A 196 -10.80 6.22 57.13
N ASN A 197 -9.98 5.72 56.20
CA ASN A 197 -9.52 4.33 56.17
C ASN A 197 -8.05 4.24 56.60
N TRP A 198 -7.80 4.53 57.87
CA TRP A 198 -6.67 4.02 58.64
C TRP A 198 -6.94 2.52 58.84
N LEU A 199 -6.39 1.61 58.01
CA LEU A 199 -6.23 0.16 58.31
C LEU A 199 -5.75 -0.71 57.12
N LEU A 200 -5.29 -0.11 56.01
CA LEU A 200 -4.75 -0.88 54.86
C LEU A 200 -3.23 -1.18 54.83
N PRO A 201 -2.37 -0.84 55.82
CA PRO A 201 -0.97 -1.33 55.81
C PRO A 201 -0.74 -2.66 56.57
N ILE A 202 -1.75 -3.23 57.25
CA ILE A 202 -1.54 -4.45 58.08
C ILE A 202 -1.85 -5.75 57.30
N ILE A 203 -2.73 -5.70 56.30
CA ILE A 203 -3.07 -6.88 55.47
C ILE A 203 -1.96 -7.19 54.46
N ALA A 204 -1.23 -6.18 53.96
CA ALA A 204 -0.11 -6.35 53.04
C ALA A 204 1.12 -7.02 53.70
N LEU A 205 1.29 -6.92 55.01
CA LEU A 205 2.44 -7.48 55.74
C LEU A 205 2.25 -8.95 56.14
N LEU A 206 0.99 -9.41 56.31
CA LEU A 206 0.67 -10.81 56.62
C LEU A 206 0.71 -11.72 55.39
N VAL A 207 0.48 -11.20 54.18
CA VAL A 207 0.59 -11.97 52.92
C VAL A 207 2.04 -12.23 52.54
N ILE A 208 2.95 -11.29 52.82
CA ILE A 208 4.39 -11.42 52.56
C ILE A 208 5.06 -12.41 53.53
N ALA A 209 4.61 -12.47 54.79
CA ALA A 209 5.10 -13.45 55.77
C ALA A 209 4.61 -14.89 55.49
N GLY A 210 3.45 -15.06 54.84
CA GLY A 210 2.93 -16.37 54.43
C GLY A 210 3.68 -17.00 53.25
N LEU A 211 4.17 -16.17 52.31
CA LEU A 211 4.90 -16.63 51.13
C LEU A 211 6.35 -17.05 51.42
N ALA A 212 6.95 -16.55 52.51
CA ALA A 212 8.30 -16.94 52.93
C ALA A 212 8.39 -18.32 53.62
N ALA A 213 7.25 -18.87 54.09
CA ALA A 213 7.21 -20.17 54.79
C ALA A 213 7.05 -21.39 53.85
N LEU A 214 6.78 -21.18 52.56
CA LEU A 214 6.58 -22.26 51.57
C LEU A 214 7.82 -22.61 50.73
N LEU A 215 8.91 -21.83 50.84
CA LEU A 215 10.16 -22.08 50.10
C LEU A 215 11.25 -22.81 50.91
N PHE A 216 11.00 -23.17 52.16
CA PHE A 216 12.04 -23.75 53.04
C PHE A 216 11.84 -25.22 53.43
N LYS A 217 10.94 -25.95 52.76
CA LYS A 217 10.60 -27.31 53.18
C LYS A 217 10.57 -28.35 52.06
N GLN A 218 11.57 -28.36 51.17
CA GLN A 218 11.90 -29.57 50.42
C GLN A 218 13.31 -29.52 49.80
N CYS A 219 14.31 -29.59 50.66
CA CYS A 219 15.62 -30.14 50.31
C CYS A 219 16.14 -30.96 51.50
N SER A 220 16.11 -32.29 51.37
CA SER A 220 17.05 -33.27 51.92
C SER A 220 16.48 -34.68 51.70
N SER A 221 17.07 -35.48 50.83
CA SER A 221 18.01 -36.51 51.28
C SER A 221 18.83 -37.13 50.12
N LYS A 222 19.95 -37.73 50.52
CA LYS A 222 21.25 -38.00 49.86
C LYS A 222 21.36 -39.49 49.37
N PRO A 223 22.52 -40.05 48.95
CA PRO A 223 22.98 -40.30 47.57
C PRO A 223 23.31 -41.80 47.23
N ALA A 224 23.75 -42.09 45.98
CA ALA A 224 24.90 -43.00 45.69
C ALA A 224 25.33 -43.06 44.19
N VAL A 225 26.57 -42.61 43.90
CA VAL A 225 27.72 -43.13 43.08
C VAL A 225 27.41 -43.68 41.63
N VAL A 226 28.16 -43.42 40.54
CA VAL A 226 29.63 -43.40 40.28
C VAL A 226 29.98 -42.65 38.96
N GLY A 227 31.09 -41.89 38.99
CA GLY A 227 32.05 -41.59 37.89
C GLY A 227 31.58 -40.66 36.75
N GLU A 228 32.29 -39.62 36.29
CA GLU A 228 33.69 -39.20 36.44
C GLU A 228 33.77 -37.74 35.93
N SER A 229 34.52 -36.87 36.60
CA SER A 229 34.81 -35.50 36.13
C SER A 229 36.14 -35.03 36.68
N THR A 230 36.99 -34.52 35.80
CA THR A 230 38.03 -33.54 36.14
C THR A 230 37.72 -32.27 35.35
N THR A 231 37.17 -31.29 36.06
CA THR A 231 37.75 -29.98 36.38
C THR A 231 37.68 -28.91 35.28
N GLY A 232 36.84 -27.90 35.54
CA GLY A 232 37.33 -26.52 35.63
C GLY A 232 36.70 -25.48 34.72
N SER A 233 35.85 -24.65 35.34
CA SER A 233 35.60 -23.23 35.04
C SER A 233 34.20 -22.92 34.50
N SER A 234 33.30 -22.64 35.43
CA SER A 234 32.00 -22.01 35.18
C SER A 234 32.19 -20.59 34.65
N ALA A 235 31.96 -20.41 33.36
CA ALA A 235 31.41 -19.17 32.83
C ALA A 235 29.91 -19.41 32.66
N SER A 236 29.09 -18.64 33.38
CA SER A 236 27.66 -18.51 33.11
C SER A 236 27.53 -17.95 31.69
N GLN A 237 27.26 -18.82 30.72
CA GLN A 237 26.95 -18.40 29.36
C GLN A 237 25.53 -17.84 29.37
N ALA A 238 25.42 -16.58 28.97
CA ALA A 238 24.15 -16.01 28.53
C ALA A 238 23.59 -16.92 27.44
N VAL A 239 22.34 -17.33 27.59
CA VAL A 239 21.60 -18.02 26.54
C VAL A 239 21.44 -16.98 25.43
N VAL A 240 22.24 -17.08 24.37
CA VAL A 240 22.08 -16.23 23.19
C VAL A 240 20.79 -16.69 22.53
N ASP A 241 19.78 -15.83 22.48
CA ASP A 241 18.55 -16.10 21.74
C ASP A 241 18.93 -16.12 20.25
N LEU A 242 18.98 -17.32 19.67
CA LEU A 242 19.40 -17.54 18.29
C LEU A 242 18.26 -17.15 17.34
N GLN A 243 18.57 -16.42 16.27
CA GLN A 243 17.63 -16.17 15.20
C GLN A 243 17.23 -17.47 14.51
N ALA A 244 16.02 -17.58 13.98
CA ALA A 244 15.59 -18.78 13.27
C ALA A 244 16.45 -19.00 12.01
N ALA A 245 16.79 -20.26 11.69
CA ALA A 245 17.44 -20.59 10.43
C ALA A 245 16.58 -20.13 9.25
N GLU A 246 17.24 -19.66 8.19
CA GLU A 246 16.58 -19.03 7.05
C GLU A 246 16.97 -19.72 5.75
N PHE A 247 15.95 -20.01 4.93
CA PHE A 247 16.11 -20.46 3.56
C PHE A 247 15.14 -19.73 2.64
N GLN A 248 15.68 -18.99 1.67
CA GLN A 248 14.91 -18.31 0.63
C GLN A 248 15.24 -18.86 -0.75
N LEU A 249 14.23 -18.99 -1.60
CA LEU A 249 14.40 -19.43 -2.98
C LEU A 249 13.35 -18.78 -3.89
N SER A 250 13.76 -18.37 -5.09
CA SER A 250 12.83 -17.90 -6.11
C SER A 250 13.10 -18.49 -7.49
N THR A 251 12.07 -18.48 -8.34
CA THR A 251 12.15 -18.88 -9.75
C THR A 251 11.88 -17.74 -10.71
N ASP A 252 12.46 -17.84 -11.91
CA ASP A 252 12.23 -16.91 -13.01
C ASP A 252 10.94 -17.23 -13.80
N ALA A 253 10.68 -16.47 -14.86
CA ALA A 253 9.51 -16.65 -15.73
C ALA A 253 9.47 -18.00 -16.45
N GLN A 254 10.59 -18.74 -16.48
CA GLN A 254 10.70 -20.08 -17.04
C GLN A 254 10.69 -21.17 -15.96
N GLY A 255 10.49 -20.80 -14.69
CA GLY A 255 10.46 -21.72 -13.56
C GLY A 255 11.83 -22.30 -13.20
N LYS A 256 12.93 -21.66 -13.64
CA LYS A 256 14.31 -21.99 -13.25
C LYS A 256 14.71 -21.21 -12.01
N LEU A 257 15.77 -21.65 -11.34
CA LEU A 257 16.29 -20.99 -10.15
C LEU A 257 16.75 -19.57 -10.50
N ALA A 258 16.22 -18.57 -9.79
CA ALA A 258 16.57 -17.17 -9.96
C ALA A 258 17.40 -16.62 -8.79
N ASN A 259 17.00 -16.96 -7.56
CA ASN A 259 17.72 -16.60 -6.34
C ASN A 259 17.64 -17.77 -5.34
N CYS A 260 18.68 -17.92 -4.53
CA CYS A 260 18.72 -18.88 -3.43
C CYS A 260 19.65 -18.35 -2.34
N GLN A 261 19.15 -18.26 -1.11
CA GLN A 261 19.91 -17.77 0.04
C GLN A 261 19.64 -18.65 1.25
N VAL A 262 20.70 -18.99 1.99
CA VAL A 262 20.61 -19.82 3.19
C VAL A 262 21.45 -19.22 4.30
N GLN A 263 20.88 -19.11 5.51
CA GLN A 263 21.59 -18.69 6.71
C GLN A 263 21.34 -19.67 7.87
N SER A 264 22.41 -20.24 8.40
CA SER A 264 22.35 -21.15 9.55
C SER A 264 23.71 -21.25 10.24
N SER A 265 23.73 -21.64 11.51
CA SER A 265 24.95 -22.02 12.22
C SER A 265 25.45 -23.44 11.91
N SER A 266 24.62 -24.28 11.29
CA SER A 266 24.91 -25.71 11.06
C SER A 266 25.40 -25.97 9.64
N GLN A 267 26.67 -26.37 9.50
CA GLN A 267 27.24 -26.74 8.21
C GLN A 267 26.48 -27.91 7.55
N THR A 268 25.98 -28.85 8.35
CA THR A 268 25.19 -29.99 7.86
C THR A 268 23.91 -29.54 7.14
N LEU A 269 23.19 -28.57 7.72
CA LEU A 269 21.98 -28.03 7.10
C LEU A 269 22.31 -27.26 5.82
N LEU A 270 23.37 -26.45 5.84
CA LEU A 270 23.84 -25.72 4.66
C LEU A 270 24.19 -26.67 3.50
N ASP A 271 24.91 -27.75 3.78
CA ASP A 271 25.29 -28.75 2.79
C ASP A 271 24.06 -29.52 2.27
N GLN A 272 23.11 -29.85 3.15
CA GLN A 272 21.85 -30.50 2.79
C GLN A 272 21.02 -29.63 1.85
N LEU A 273 20.84 -28.34 2.16
CA LEU A 273 20.10 -27.39 1.32
C LEU A 273 20.79 -27.18 -0.03
N LYS A 274 22.11 -26.96 -0.02
CA LYS A 274 22.89 -26.82 -1.25
C LYS A 274 22.78 -28.06 -2.14
N GLY A 275 22.91 -29.25 -1.55
CA GLY A 275 22.77 -30.52 -2.26
C GLY A 275 21.36 -30.73 -2.83
N ALA A 276 20.32 -30.36 -2.08
CA ALA A 276 18.94 -30.45 -2.53
C ALA A 276 18.65 -29.51 -3.71
N VAL A 277 19.11 -28.25 -3.62
CA VAL A 277 18.99 -27.27 -4.71
C VAL A 277 19.77 -27.74 -5.94
N ALA A 278 20.99 -28.27 -5.76
CA ALA A 278 21.77 -28.87 -6.84
C ALA A 278 21.03 -30.02 -7.53
N SER A 279 20.46 -30.93 -6.74
CA SER A 279 19.75 -32.10 -7.26
C SER A 279 18.48 -31.74 -8.02
N VAL A 280 17.75 -30.72 -7.57
CA VAL A 280 16.44 -30.34 -8.14
C VAL A 280 16.62 -29.37 -9.31
N PHE A 281 17.42 -28.33 -9.16
CA PHE A 281 17.56 -27.24 -10.14
C PHE A 281 18.85 -27.31 -10.97
N GLY A 282 19.85 -28.10 -10.57
CA GLY A 282 21.11 -28.23 -11.28
C GLY A 282 22.09 -27.06 -11.11
N GLN A 283 21.73 -26.03 -10.33
CA GLN A 283 22.46 -24.75 -10.22
C GLN A 283 22.86 -24.45 -8.77
N ALA A 284 23.67 -25.33 -8.17
CA ALA A 284 24.11 -25.20 -6.78
C ALA A 284 24.89 -23.90 -6.48
N ASP A 285 25.61 -23.38 -7.47
CA ASP A 285 26.50 -22.22 -7.32
C ASP A 285 25.75 -20.89 -7.27
N GLN A 286 24.46 -20.88 -7.63
CA GLN A 286 23.60 -19.70 -7.52
C GLN A 286 22.98 -19.54 -6.12
N CYS A 287 23.22 -20.50 -5.22
CA CYS A 287 22.78 -20.40 -3.84
C CYS A 287 23.85 -19.74 -2.96
N GLN A 288 23.50 -18.59 -2.39
CA GLN A 288 24.33 -17.88 -1.43
C GLN A 288 24.19 -18.53 -0.05
N ILE A 289 25.28 -19.14 0.41
CA ILE A 289 25.33 -19.89 1.66
C ILE A 289 26.12 -19.09 2.69
N THR A 290 25.49 -18.74 3.81
CA THR A 290 26.11 -17.98 4.90
C THR A 290 26.09 -18.78 6.19
N ALA A 291 27.26 -19.23 6.63
CA ALA A 291 27.42 -19.82 7.97
C ALA A 291 27.46 -18.70 9.01
N ASN A 292 26.45 -18.64 9.88
CA ASN A 292 26.34 -17.59 10.89
C ASN A 292 25.90 -18.18 12.23
N THR A 293 26.76 -18.01 13.25
CA THR A 293 26.52 -18.54 14.60
C THR A 293 25.38 -17.85 15.34
N ALA A 294 24.84 -16.73 14.82
CA ALA A 294 23.66 -16.06 15.36
C ALA A 294 22.33 -16.74 14.97
N TYR A 295 22.36 -17.71 14.06
CA TYR A 295 21.18 -18.41 13.56
C TYR A 295 21.08 -19.84 14.12
N ALA A 296 19.86 -20.38 14.19
CA ALA A 296 19.59 -21.75 14.57
C ALA A 296 20.24 -22.74 13.60
N GLY A 297 20.54 -23.94 14.10
CA GLY A 297 21.22 -24.98 13.34
C GLY A 297 20.29 -25.85 12.49
N ASP A 298 18.99 -25.73 12.68
CA ASP A 298 17.99 -26.63 12.13
C ASP A 298 16.78 -25.85 11.57
N LEU A 299 16.10 -26.49 10.62
CA LEU A 299 14.77 -26.10 10.16
C LEU A 299 13.78 -27.22 10.54
N PRO A 300 12.56 -26.88 11.02
CA PRO A 300 11.50 -27.86 11.18
C PRO A 300 11.30 -28.62 9.87
N ASP A 301 10.98 -29.91 9.93
CA ASP A 301 10.75 -30.75 8.75
C ASP A 301 11.86 -30.71 7.66
N GLN A 302 13.11 -30.37 8.00
CA GLN A 302 14.22 -30.26 7.04
C GLN A 302 14.46 -31.52 6.19
N ASN A 303 14.07 -32.70 6.66
CA ASN A 303 14.15 -33.95 5.89
C ASN A 303 13.26 -33.93 4.62
N ALA A 304 12.25 -33.06 4.59
CA ALA A 304 11.31 -32.92 3.47
C ALA A 304 11.77 -31.93 2.39
N ILE A 305 12.90 -31.23 2.58
CA ILE A 305 13.41 -30.17 1.67
C ILE A 305 13.42 -30.62 0.20
N ASN A 306 13.92 -31.82 -0.12
CA ASN A 306 13.96 -32.31 -1.50
C ASN A 306 12.56 -32.46 -2.12
N GLN A 307 11.57 -32.91 -1.34
CA GLN A 307 10.20 -33.08 -1.80
C GLN A 307 9.54 -31.72 -2.04
N VAL A 308 9.76 -30.77 -1.10
CA VAL A 308 9.31 -29.38 -1.22
C VAL A 308 9.88 -28.78 -2.52
N LEU A 309 11.20 -28.79 -2.70
CA LEU A 309 11.86 -28.23 -3.88
C LEU A 309 11.39 -28.87 -5.19
N THR A 310 11.12 -30.17 -5.19
CA THR A 310 10.58 -30.87 -6.37
C THR A 310 9.18 -30.38 -6.75
N LYS A 311 8.35 -30.01 -5.77
CA LYS A 311 7.02 -29.42 -6.02
C LYS A 311 7.10 -28.01 -6.62
N ILE A 312 8.17 -27.30 -6.32
CA ILE A 312 8.39 -25.90 -6.74
C ILE A 312 9.00 -25.82 -8.14
N LYS A 313 9.85 -26.79 -8.49
CA LYS A 313 10.55 -26.81 -9.78
C LYS A 313 9.60 -26.64 -10.95
N GLY A 314 9.88 -25.65 -11.81
CA GLY A 314 9.09 -25.38 -13.02
C GLY A 314 7.86 -24.50 -12.81
N ILE A 315 7.54 -24.12 -11.57
CA ILE A 315 6.54 -23.07 -11.33
C ILE A 315 7.19 -21.72 -11.64
N PRO A 316 6.64 -20.91 -12.57
CA PRO A 316 7.23 -19.63 -12.93
C PRO A 316 6.99 -18.57 -11.85
N ASN A 317 7.96 -17.69 -11.67
CA ASN A 317 7.84 -16.45 -10.89
C ASN A 317 7.45 -16.64 -9.41
N ILE A 318 7.77 -17.79 -8.81
CA ILE A 318 7.44 -18.09 -7.41
C ILE A 318 8.59 -17.69 -6.49
N SER A 319 8.28 -17.19 -5.30
CA SER A 319 9.24 -16.91 -4.23
C SER A 319 8.81 -17.61 -2.95
N LEU A 320 9.80 -18.07 -2.18
CA LEU A 320 9.61 -18.87 -1.00
C LEU A 320 10.55 -18.38 0.09
N ALA A 321 10.04 -18.28 1.31
CA ALA A 321 10.82 -17.96 2.50
C ALA A 321 10.47 -18.94 3.61
N TRP A 322 11.44 -19.74 4.02
CA TRP A 322 11.36 -20.65 5.16
C TRP A 322 12.22 -20.10 6.29
N MET A 323 11.57 -19.61 7.33
CA MET A 323 12.21 -18.99 8.50
C MET A 323 11.69 -19.69 9.75
N GLY A 324 12.47 -20.63 10.29
CA GLY A 324 12.04 -21.45 11.41
C GLY A 324 10.73 -22.19 11.13
N ASP A 325 9.70 -21.92 11.92
CA ASP A 325 8.37 -22.53 11.78
C ASP A 325 7.47 -21.84 10.76
N GLN A 326 7.91 -20.77 10.09
CA GLN A 326 7.13 -20.07 9.07
C GLN A 326 7.61 -20.42 7.66
N PHE A 327 6.67 -20.72 6.77
CA PHE A 327 6.91 -20.96 5.34
C PHE A 327 5.99 -20.10 4.49
N THR A 328 6.53 -19.08 3.86
CA THR A 328 5.77 -18.17 3.01
C THR A 328 5.95 -18.52 1.55
N ILE A 329 4.86 -18.58 0.81
CA ILE A 329 4.80 -18.78 -0.64
C ILE A 329 4.26 -17.50 -1.28
N GLN A 330 4.96 -16.98 -2.27
CA GLN A 330 4.52 -15.86 -3.07
C GLN A 330 4.50 -16.25 -4.55
N ALA A 331 3.34 -16.23 -5.20
CA ALA A 331 3.20 -16.51 -6.63
C ALA A 331 2.34 -15.46 -7.33
N PRO A 332 2.52 -15.15 -8.63
CA PRO A 332 1.73 -14.12 -9.30
C PRO A 332 0.22 -14.41 -9.31
N ASP A 333 -0.16 -15.68 -9.21
CA ASP A 333 -1.53 -16.13 -9.02
C ASP A 333 -1.71 -16.66 -7.58
N LEU A 334 -2.61 -16.04 -6.83
CA LEU A 334 -2.93 -16.46 -5.46
C LEU A 334 -3.52 -17.87 -5.41
N ALA A 335 -4.31 -18.27 -6.42
CA ALA A 335 -4.90 -19.61 -6.47
C ALA A 335 -3.80 -20.67 -6.62
N GLN A 336 -2.81 -20.41 -7.48
CA GLN A 336 -1.62 -21.26 -7.60
C GLN A 336 -0.81 -21.32 -6.30
N ALA A 337 -0.60 -20.19 -5.62
CA ALA A 337 0.10 -20.14 -4.34
C ALA A 337 -0.64 -20.96 -3.26
N GLN A 338 -1.97 -20.79 -3.16
CA GLN A 338 -2.80 -21.50 -2.19
C GLN A 338 -2.82 -23.01 -2.47
N LYS A 339 -2.94 -23.40 -3.73
CA LYS A 339 -2.86 -24.81 -4.13
C LYS A 339 -1.53 -25.43 -3.72
N LEU A 340 -0.42 -24.73 -3.96
CA LEU A 340 0.89 -25.21 -3.54
C LEU A 340 0.99 -25.30 -2.01
N ALA A 341 0.47 -24.32 -1.26
CA ALA A 341 0.43 -24.38 0.20
C ALA A 341 -0.33 -25.60 0.71
N ASP A 342 -1.49 -25.92 0.14
CA ASP A 342 -2.29 -27.08 0.51
C ASP A 342 -1.54 -28.40 0.23
N GLU A 343 -0.82 -28.49 -0.89
CA GLU A 343 0.03 -29.64 -1.21
C GLU A 343 1.21 -29.78 -0.24
N LEU A 344 1.83 -28.66 0.15
CA LEU A 344 2.99 -28.65 1.05
C LEU A 344 2.60 -28.95 2.50
N LYS A 345 1.36 -28.66 2.91
CA LYS A 345 0.86 -28.96 4.27
C LYS A 345 0.95 -30.45 4.63
N GLY A 346 0.85 -31.34 3.64
CA GLY A 346 1.04 -32.78 3.83
C GLY A 346 2.51 -33.23 3.89
N ILE A 347 3.44 -32.36 3.49
CA ILE A 347 4.88 -32.63 3.37
C ILE A 347 5.66 -32.04 4.55
N ILE A 348 5.25 -30.85 5.02
CA ILE A 348 5.84 -30.11 6.14
C ILE A 348 4.78 -29.75 7.21
N PRO A 349 4.25 -30.75 7.95
CA PRO A 349 3.13 -30.54 8.87
C PRO A 349 3.47 -29.74 10.13
N ASN A 350 4.75 -29.58 10.47
CA ASN A 350 5.21 -28.84 11.66
C ASN A 350 5.56 -27.38 11.34
N VAL A 351 5.13 -26.88 10.18
CA VAL A 351 5.44 -25.55 9.66
C VAL A 351 4.15 -24.81 9.33
N ASN A 352 4.07 -23.54 9.71
CA ASN A 352 2.99 -22.63 9.39
C ASN A 352 3.16 -22.10 7.97
N ILE A 353 2.32 -22.58 7.05
CA ILE A 353 2.39 -22.19 5.64
C ILE A 353 1.44 -21.03 5.35
N THR A 354 1.97 -19.96 4.78
CA THR A 354 1.21 -18.80 4.31
C THR A 354 1.38 -18.66 2.79
N ALA A 355 0.28 -18.56 2.05
CA ALA A 355 0.28 -18.29 0.61
C ALA A 355 -0.20 -16.87 0.32
N ASN A 356 0.60 -16.14 -0.45
CA ASN A 356 0.36 -14.76 -0.83
C ASN A 356 0.54 -14.59 -2.34
N GLN A 357 -0.08 -13.55 -2.90
CA GLN A 357 0.18 -13.17 -4.28
C GLN A 357 1.50 -12.38 -4.37
N SER A 358 2.40 -12.78 -5.25
CA SER A 358 3.65 -12.08 -5.54
C SER A 358 3.36 -10.84 -6.40
N THR A 359 3.76 -9.67 -5.90
CA THR A 359 3.77 -8.41 -6.65
C THR A 359 5.06 -8.23 -7.46
N ALA A 360 5.96 -9.22 -7.48
CA ALA A 360 7.31 -9.08 -8.01
C ALA A 360 7.46 -9.34 -9.53
N ASN A 361 6.44 -9.90 -10.20
CA ASN A 361 6.50 -10.24 -11.64
C ASN A 361 5.28 -9.81 -12.47
N LEU A 362 4.51 -8.85 -11.97
CA LEU A 362 3.64 -8.07 -12.85
C LEU A 362 4.52 -7.02 -13.51
N ALA A 363 4.56 -7.03 -14.85
CA ALA A 363 5.25 -6.03 -15.63
C ALA A 363 4.91 -4.62 -15.10
N ALA A 364 5.85 -3.69 -15.25
CA ALA A 364 5.79 -2.31 -14.80
C ALA A 364 4.70 -1.44 -15.49
N SER A 365 3.57 -2.03 -15.89
CA SER A 365 2.46 -1.31 -16.50
C SER A 365 1.47 -0.72 -15.49
N ASP A 366 1.41 -1.16 -14.22
CA ASP A 366 0.41 -0.64 -13.27
C ASP A 366 1.02 -0.31 -11.89
N ALA A 367 1.73 0.81 -11.79
CA ALA A 367 2.18 1.37 -10.51
C ALA A 367 1.00 1.72 -9.56
N THR A 368 -0.20 1.86 -10.10
CA THR A 368 -1.44 2.23 -9.41
C THR A 368 -2.08 1.08 -8.67
N ALA A 369 -2.28 -0.05 -9.35
CA ALA A 369 -2.87 -1.26 -8.76
C ALA A 369 -2.00 -1.75 -7.59
N ASN A 370 -0.67 -1.66 -7.73
CA ASN A 370 0.28 -2.03 -6.70
C ASN A 370 0.22 -1.14 -5.45
N VAL A 371 -0.05 0.16 -5.59
CA VAL A 371 -0.20 1.08 -4.45
C VAL A 371 -1.51 0.82 -3.71
N ASP A 372 -2.61 0.66 -4.43
CA ASP A 372 -3.92 0.42 -3.82
C ASP A 372 -3.98 -0.95 -3.12
N THR A 373 -3.36 -1.99 -3.70
CA THR A 373 -3.20 -3.30 -3.05
C THR A 373 -2.32 -3.21 -1.80
N SER A 374 -1.15 -2.56 -1.88
CA SER A 374 -0.22 -2.40 -0.75
C SER A 374 -0.88 -1.64 0.41
N ASN A 375 -1.63 -0.57 0.09
CA ASN A 375 -2.38 0.21 1.07
C ASN A 375 -3.55 -0.58 1.66
N SER A 376 -4.25 -1.38 0.86
CA SER A 376 -5.30 -2.29 1.36
C SER A 376 -4.74 -3.37 2.30
N GLN A 377 -3.57 -3.92 1.99
CA GLN A 377 -2.88 -4.89 2.87
C GLN A 377 -2.45 -4.26 4.20
N ALA A 378 -1.88 -3.06 4.16
CA ALA A 378 -1.56 -2.30 5.37
C ALA A 378 -2.82 -2.02 6.21
N ASP A 379 -3.92 -1.64 5.55
CA ASP A 379 -5.21 -1.38 6.20
C ASP A 379 -5.77 -2.64 6.88
N GLN A 380 -5.73 -3.79 6.19
CA GLN A 380 -6.17 -5.08 6.73
C GLN A 380 -5.26 -5.54 7.89
N ALA A 381 -3.94 -5.44 7.73
CA ALA A 381 -2.98 -5.82 8.76
C ALA A 381 -3.20 -5.02 10.04
N LEU A 382 -3.36 -3.69 9.94
CA LEU A 382 -3.68 -2.85 11.10
C LEU A 382 -5.05 -3.16 11.71
N SER A 383 -6.04 -3.51 10.89
CA SER A 383 -7.39 -3.84 11.37
C SER A 383 -7.46 -5.19 12.10
N ASN A 384 -6.53 -6.10 11.81
CA ASN A 384 -6.44 -7.42 12.45
C ASN A 384 -5.66 -7.41 13.76
N ILE A 385 -4.93 -6.32 14.07
CA ILE A 385 -4.25 -6.17 15.36
C ILE A 385 -5.30 -5.96 16.45
N GLN A 386 -5.39 -6.90 17.38
CA GLN A 386 -6.28 -6.74 18.54
C GLN A 386 -5.71 -5.68 19.48
N VAL A 387 -6.56 -4.76 19.94
CA VAL A 387 -6.14 -3.56 20.69
C VAL A 387 -5.48 -3.92 22.03
N ASP A 388 -5.88 -5.03 22.64
CA ASP A 388 -5.41 -5.54 23.93
C ASP A 388 -4.07 -6.30 23.85
N SER A 389 -3.69 -6.77 22.66
CA SER A 389 -2.41 -7.46 22.40
C SER A 389 -1.51 -6.72 21.42
N ALA A 390 -1.85 -5.48 21.07
CA ALA A 390 -1.10 -4.67 20.11
C ALA A 390 0.36 -4.51 20.54
N ASN A 391 1.29 -4.80 19.63
CA ASN A 391 2.71 -4.52 19.78
C ASN A 391 3.14 -3.50 18.72
N VAL A 392 4.04 -2.59 19.10
CA VAL A 392 4.62 -1.59 18.18
C VAL A 392 5.32 -2.24 16.98
N ASN A 393 5.89 -3.43 17.14
CA ASN A 393 6.51 -4.18 16.04
C ASN A 393 5.51 -4.55 14.95
N ASP A 394 4.31 -5.03 15.33
CA ASP A 394 3.26 -5.42 14.38
C ASP A 394 2.68 -4.18 13.68
N ILE A 395 2.53 -3.08 14.42
CA ILE A 395 2.11 -1.80 13.86
C ILE A 395 3.14 -1.31 12.83
N ALA A 396 4.43 -1.36 13.16
CA ALA A 396 5.51 -0.95 12.26
C ALA A 396 5.55 -1.84 11.01
N ALA A 397 5.44 -3.16 11.17
CA ALA A 397 5.38 -4.12 10.08
C ALA A 397 4.18 -3.84 9.15
N ALA A 398 2.99 -3.63 9.71
CA ALA A 398 1.79 -3.31 8.94
C ALA A 398 1.92 -1.95 8.22
N LEU A 399 2.48 -0.94 8.89
CA LEU A 399 2.73 0.37 8.27
C LEU A 399 3.74 0.28 7.12
N ASN A 400 4.74 -0.61 7.20
CA ASN A 400 5.74 -0.80 6.14
C ASN A 400 5.20 -1.54 4.90
N LEU A 401 4.00 -2.13 4.98
CA LEU A 401 3.30 -2.65 3.80
C LEU A 401 2.75 -1.53 2.92
N GLN A 402 2.52 -0.34 3.49
CA GLN A 402 1.89 0.76 2.76
C GLN A 402 2.89 1.44 1.81
N VAL A 403 2.37 1.99 0.71
CA VAL A 403 3.16 2.86 -0.17
C VAL A 403 2.67 4.29 -0.03
N ILE A 404 3.46 5.14 0.64
CA ILE A 404 3.17 6.57 0.77
C ILE A 404 3.77 7.31 -0.43
N ASN A 405 2.99 7.43 -1.51
CA ASN A 405 3.44 8.11 -2.71
C ASN A 405 3.21 9.62 -2.61
N PHE A 406 4.25 10.37 -2.25
CA PHE A 406 4.21 11.82 -2.24
C PHE A 406 4.28 12.38 -3.67
N ALA A 407 3.43 13.35 -3.98
CA ALA A 407 3.57 14.13 -5.22
C ALA A 407 4.96 14.79 -5.32
N THR A 408 5.42 15.03 -6.54
CA THR A 408 6.73 15.64 -6.82
C THR A 408 6.88 16.97 -6.09
N GLY A 409 7.97 17.12 -5.32
CA GLY A 409 8.24 18.32 -4.51
C GLY A 409 7.30 18.53 -3.32
N SER A 410 6.32 17.64 -3.12
CA SER A 410 5.34 17.74 -2.04
C SER A 410 5.75 16.93 -0.81
N THR A 411 5.26 17.40 0.33
CA THR A 411 5.31 16.75 1.64
C THR A 411 3.90 16.42 2.14
N GLY A 412 2.87 16.65 1.33
CA GLY A 412 1.48 16.31 1.65
C GLY A 412 1.24 14.81 1.58
N ILE A 413 0.70 14.26 2.66
CA ILE A 413 0.35 12.84 2.75
C ILE A 413 -0.95 12.61 1.97
N PRO A 414 -1.02 11.62 1.06
CA PRO A 414 -2.26 11.26 0.37
C PRO A 414 -3.37 10.80 1.33
N ASP A 415 -4.63 11.07 1.00
CA ASP A 415 -5.75 10.75 1.88
C ASP A 415 -5.94 9.25 2.13
N ALA A 416 -5.61 8.40 1.15
CA ALA A 416 -5.61 6.95 1.33
C ALA A 416 -4.65 6.50 2.45
N ASN A 417 -3.46 7.11 2.53
CA ASN A 417 -2.48 6.82 3.58
C ASN A 417 -2.90 7.42 4.93
N LYS A 418 -3.60 8.56 4.93
CA LYS A 418 -4.14 9.17 6.16
C LYS A 418 -5.08 8.23 6.91
N ALA A 419 -5.95 7.50 6.22
CA ALA A 419 -6.84 6.52 6.86
C ALA A 419 -6.09 5.38 7.56
N ILE A 420 -5.01 4.88 6.92
CA ILE A 420 -4.13 3.85 7.48
C ILE A 420 -3.38 4.41 8.71
N LEU A 421 -2.85 5.62 8.59
CA LEU A 421 -2.17 6.31 9.69
C LEU A 421 -3.11 6.61 10.87
N ASP A 422 -4.40 6.87 10.62
CA ASP A 422 -5.41 7.05 11.68
C ASP A 422 -5.61 5.77 12.51
N LYS A 423 -5.63 4.61 11.85
CA LYS A 423 -5.70 3.29 12.53
C LYS A 423 -4.43 3.04 13.35
N ALA A 424 -3.26 3.24 12.75
CA ALA A 424 -2.00 3.09 13.47
C ALA A 424 -1.88 4.06 14.65
N ALA A 425 -2.31 5.32 14.50
CA ALA A 425 -2.35 6.29 15.59
C ALA A 425 -3.23 5.81 16.76
N SER A 426 -4.37 5.18 16.45
CA SER A 426 -5.28 4.63 17.46
C SER A 426 -4.63 3.50 18.26
N LEU A 427 -3.84 2.64 17.62
CA LEU A 427 -3.07 1.58 18.28
C LEU A 427 -1.86 2.13 19.07
N LEU A 428 -1.09 3.04 18.48
CA LEU A 428 0.09 3.64 19.11
C LEU A 428 -0.23 4.41 20.40
N LYS A 429 -1.43 5.01 20.49
CA LYS A 429 -1.92 5.66 21.71
C LYS A 429 -2.07 4.71 22.90
N GLN A 430 -2.29 3.43 22.65
CA GLN A 430 -2.38 2.40 23.70
C GLN A 430 -1.00 1.93 24.17
N LEU A 431 0.08 2.33 23.50
CA LEU A 431 1.44 1.89 23.75
C LEU A 431 2.35 3.09 24.12
N PRO A 432 2.13 3.76 25.27
CA PRO A 432 2.82 5.03 25.60
C PRO A 432 4.35 4.93 25.63
N ASP A 433 4.89 3.74 25.92
CA ASP A 433 6.33 3.48 25.97
C ASP A 433 6.95 3.17 24.60
N ALA A 434 6.13 2.91 23.59
CA ALA A 434 6.59 2.60 22.24
C ALA A 434 7.38 3.76 21.62
N LYS A 435 8.45 3.42 20.90
CA LYS A 435 9.29 4.36 20.16
C LYS A 435 9.36 3.92 18.70
N LEU A 436 8.96 4.81 17.80
CA LEU A 436 8.92 4.58 16.37
C LEU A 436 9.68 5.68 15.64
N VAL A 437 10.65 5.29 14.81
CA VAL A 437 11.38 6.17 13.90
C VAL A 437 10.74 6.05 12.52
N VAL A 438 10.35 7.19 11.95
CA VAL A 438 9.85 7.33 10.60
C VAL A 438 11.01 7.77 9.71
N LYS A 439 11.45 6.90 8.80
CA LYS A 439 12.58 7.11 7.90
C LYS A 439 12.08 7.40 6.49
N GLY A 440 12.52 8.50 5.90
CA GLY A 440 12.20 8.83 4.51
C GLY A 440 13.35 8.51 3.55
N PHE A 441 13.03 7.97 2.38
CA PHE A 441 14.00 7.65 1.32
C PHE A 441 13.56 8.24 -0.04
N THR A 442 14.51 8.40 -0.94
CA THR A 442 14.31 8.82 -2.33
C THR A 442 14.98 7.85 -3.30
N ASP A 443 14.67 7.99 -4.59
CA ASP A 443 15.50 7.42 -5.65
C ASP A 443 16.81 8.23 -5.82
N ASN A 444 17.63 7.81 -6.78
CA ASN A 444 18.88 8.47 -7.14
C ASN A 444 18.74 9.65 -8.10
N VAL A 445 17.52 10.12 -8.40
CA VAL A 445 17.31 11.22 -9.34
C VAL A 445 17.48 12.54 -8.61
N GLY A 446 18.33 13.42 -9.16
CA GLY A 446 18.57 14.76 -8.61
C GLY A 446 19.79 14.84 -7.68
N ASN A 447 19.83 15.89 -6.85
CA ASN A 447 20.96 16.15 -5.96
C ASN A 447 20.78 15.48 -4.60
N ALA A 448 21.83 14.81 -4.11
CA ALA A 448 21.81 14.08 -2.84
C ALA A 448 21.39 14.92 -1.63
N ALA A 449 21.87 16.17 -1.51
CA ALA A 449 21.52 17.05 -0.39
C ALA A 449 20.05 17.50 -0.44
N SER A 450 19.55 17.78 -1.66
CA SER A 450 18.12 18.05 -1.88
C SER A 450 17.25 16.84 -1.55
N ASN A 451 17.68 15.64 -1.95
CA ASN A 451 17.00 14.38 -1.65
C ASN A 451 16.97 14.08 -0.15
N LYS A 452 18.07 14.31 0.56
CA LYS A 452 18.15 14.23 2.03
C LYS A 452 17.12 15.15 2.68
N THR A 453 17.12 16.42 2.29
CA THR A 453 16.18 17.44 2.80
C THR A 453 14.72 17.08 2.51
N LEU A 454 14.42 16.61 1.28
CA LEU A 454 13.06 16.24 0.88
C LEU A 454 12.55 15.04 1.67
N SER A 455 13.38 13.99 1.80
CA SER A 455 13.03 12.79 2.55
C SER A 455 12.77 13.09 4.03
N GLU A 456 13.57 13.97 4.64
CA GLU A 456 13.40 14.41 6.02
C GLU A 456 12.08 15.16 6.21
N LYS A 457 11.75 16.07 5.29
CA LYS A 457 10.48 16.81 5.33
C LYS A 457 9.27 15.88 5.20
N ARG A 458 9.35 14.84 4.37
CA ARG A 458 8.29 13.83 4.21
C ARG A 458 8.10 13.00 5.47
N ALA A 459 9.19 12.53 6.07
CA ALA A 459 9.15 11.85 7.37
C ALA A 459 8.55 12.74 8.47
N LYS A 460 8.94 14.03 8.51
CA LYS A 460 8.38 15.02 9.44
C LYS A 460 6.88 15.23 9.23
N SER A 461 6.39 15.25 8.00
CA SER A 461 4.94 15.33 7.72
C SER A 461 4.18 14.15 8.33
N VAL A 462 4.69 12.93 8.16
CA VAL A 462 4.07 11.71 8.72
C VAL A 462 4.05 11.77 10.25
N VAL A 463 5.16 12.16 10.88
CA VAL A 463 5.22 12.35 12.34
C VAL A 463 4.23 13.42 12.79
N ALA A 464 4.21 14.58 12.13
CA ALA A 464 3.29 15.67 12.47
C ALA A 464 1.82 15.22 12.39
N TYR A 465 1.47 14.44 11.35
CA TYR A 465 0.15 13.88 11.19
C TYR A 465 -0.23 12.89 12.30
N LEU A 466 0.67 11.97 12.67
CA LEU A 466 0.42 11.04 13.77
C LEU A 466 0.26 11.77 15.12
N VAL A 467 1.04 12.84 15.34
CA VAL A 467 0.89 13.71 16.52
C VAL A 467 -0.46 14.44 16.52
N GLU A 468 -0.89 14.97 15.37
CA GLU A 468 -2.22 15.58 15.21
C GLU A 468 -3.34 14.60 15.58
N LYS A 469 -3.15 13.30 15.30
CA LYS A 469 -4.09 12.22 15.65
C LYS A 469 -3.97 11.72 17.10
N GLY A 470 -3.10 12.35 17.89
CA GLY A 470 -2.99 12.19 19.33
C GLY A 470 -1.90 11.21 19.78
N VAL A 471 -1.02 10.74 18.90
CA VAL A 471 0.19 10.00 19.30
C VAL A 471 1.13 10.97 20.01
N HIS A 472 1.72 10.57 21.14
CA HIS A 472 2.58 11.47 21.90
C HIS A 472 3.89 11.71 21.13
N SER A 473 4.33 12.97 21.02
CA SER A 473 5.51 13.33 20.22
C SER A 473 6.78 12.61 20.68
N SER A 474 6.90 12.28 21.97
CA SER A 474 8.03 11.50 22.49
C SER A 474 8.08 10.05 21.99
N GLN A 475 7.01 9.54 21.38
CA GLN A 475 6.98 8.21 20.78
C GLN A 475 7.54 8.21 19.35
N LEU A 476 7.71 9.37 18.72
CA LEU A 476 7.97 9.49 17.29
C LEU A 476 9.26 10.26 17.01
N THR A 477 10.07 9.77 16.08
CA THR A 477 11.24 10.47 15.54
C THR A 477 11.18 10.46 14.02
N ALA A 478 11.59 11.55 13.36
CA ALA A 478 11.65 11.63 11.90
C ALA A 478 13.09 11.73 11.42
N GLU A 479 13.46 10.91 10.44
CA GLU A 479 14.79 10.89 9.83
C GLU A 479 14.70 10.93 8.30
N GLY A 480 15.51 11.79 7.68
CA GLY A 480 15.70 11.76 6.23
C GLY A 480 16.94 10.96 5.87
N HIS A 481 16.80 9.97 5.00
CA HIS A 481 17.90 9.15 4.48
C HIS A 481 18.29 9.53 3.05
N GLY A 482 17.45 10.29 2.34
CA GLY A 482 17.72 10.68 0.96
C GLY A 482 17.83 9.44 0.08
N GLN A 483 18.82 9.42 -0.79
CA GLN A 483 19.04 8.33 -1.74
C GLN A 483 19.94 7.20 -1.19
N ASP A 484 20.31 7.27 0.08
CA ASP A 484 21.15 6.26 0.74
C ASP A 484 20.34 4.97 0.98
N ASN A 485 21.00 3.82 1.05
CA ASN A 485 20.38 2.51 1.29
C ASN A 485 19.23 2.16 0.33
N PRO A 486 19.51 2.09 -1.00
CA PRO A 486 18.51 1.64 -1.97
C PRO A 486 18.16 0.17 -1.72
N ILE A 487 16.88 -0.16 -1.79
CA ILE A 487 16.35 -1.53 -1.66
C ILE A 487 16.11 -2.19 -3.02
N ALA A 488 16.25 -1.43 -4.10
CA ALA A 488 16.10 -1.90 -5.47
C ALA A 488 17.03 -1.13 -6.43
N ASP A 489 17.23 -1.68 -7.62
CA ASP A 489 18.13 -1.11 -8.62
C ASP A 489 17.63 0.26 -9.13
N ASN A 490 18.39 1.31 -8.84
CA ASN A 490 18.08 2.67 -9.28
C ASN A 490 18.22 2.91 -10.79
N SER A 491 18.78 1.97 -11.56
CA SER A 491 18.80 2.09 -13.02
C SER A 491 17.44 1.80 -13.68
N THR A 492 16.50 1.20 -12.95
CA THR A 492 15.17 0.86 -13.46
C THR A 492 14.10 1.75 -12.85
N LYS A 493 12.99 1.97 -13.56
CA LYS A 493 11.88 2.80 -13.07
C LYS A 493 11.19 2.16 -11.87
N GLU A 494 11.15 0.84 -11.86
CA GLU A 494 10.58 0.01 -10.80
C GLU A 494 11.44 0.10 -9.53
N GLY A 495 12.77 0.05 -9.67
CA GLY A 495 13.66 0.18 -8.52
C GLY A 495 13.69 1.60 -7.97
N GLN A 496 13.64 2.63 -8.83
CA GLN A 496 13.43 4.01 -8.39
C GLN A 496 12.11 4.16 -7.60
N PHE A 497 11.03 3.53 -8.07
CA PHE A 497 9.76 3.53 -7.36
C PHE A 497 9.85 2.91 -5.97
N LYS A 498 10.44 1.72 -5.86
CA LYS A 498 10.67 1.04 -4.57
C LYS A 498 11.55 1.87 -3.63
N ASN A 499 12.51 2.61 -4.15
CA ASN A 499 13.41 3.44 -3.34
C ASN A 499 12.75 4.72 -2.80
N ARG A 500 11.69 5.23 -3.44
CA ARG A 500 10.88 6.35 -2.93
C ARG A 500 9.86 5.87 -1.89
N ARG A 501 10.31 5.64 -0.65
CA ARG A 501 9.50 5.03 0.42
C ARG A 501 9.61 5.74 1.76
N ILE A 502 8.67 5.43 2.65
CA ILE A 502 8.74 5.72 4.08
C ILE A 502 8.84 4.37 4.80
N GLU A 503 9.79 4.26 5.73
CA GLU A 503 9.89 3.11 6.62
C GLU A 503 9.59 3.52 8.06
N PHE A 504 9.06 2.58 8.82
CA PHE A 504 8.76 2.70 10.23
C PHE A 504 9.59 1.66 10.98
N GLU A 505 10.45 2.12 11.88
CA GLU A 505 11.36 1.28 12.65
C GLU A 505 11.11 1.44 14.14
N VAL A 506 11.02 0.34 14.86
CA VAL A 506 10.89 0.37 16.32
C VAL A 506 12.27 0.59 16.93
N VAL A 507 12.40 1.62 17.76
CA VAL A 507 13.63 1.81 18.56
C VAL A 507 13.54 0.87 19.74
N GLY A 508 14.45 -0.09 19.80
CA GLY A 508 14.47 -1.12 20.83
C GLY A 508 14.34 -0.51 22.23
N ALA A 509 13.32 -0.95 22.96
CA ALA A 509 13.43 -1.03 24.41
C ALA A 509 14.61 -1.97 24.67
N THR A 510 15.77 -1.42 25.03
CA THR A 510 16.78 -2.19 25.75
C THR A 510 16.08 -2.79 26.96
N THR A 511 15.89 -4.10 26.95
CA THR A 511 15.39 -4.86 28.09
C THR A 511 16.26 -4.50 29.30
N PRO A 512 15.70 -4.03 30.42
CA PRO A 512 16.48 -3.68 31.62
C PRO A 512 17.19 -4.88 32.24
#